data_AF-A0A8D3Y3X3-F1
#
_entry.id   AF-A0A8D3Y3X3-F1
#
_cell.length_a   1.000
_cell.length_b   1.000
_cell.length_c   1.000
_cell.angle_alpha   90.00
_cell.angle_beta   90.00
_cell.angle_gamma   90.00
#
_symmetry.space_group_name_H-M   'P 1'
#
loop_
_entity.id
_entity.type
_entity.pdbx_description
1 polymer ?
#
loop_
_entity_poly.entity_id
_entity_poly.type
_entity_poly.pdbx_seq_one_letter_code
_entity_poly.pdbx_strand_id
1 'polypeptide(L)' 'MRLLPLLHRRPRRHFALLDASGCCQMLLTASQRPAAAAWREVTHAHLGWIGQRLPDDALVG' A
#
# COMPACT_ATOMS: atom_id res chain seq x y z
N MET A 1 27.15 -7.20 26.59
CA MET A 1 26.71 -7.22 25.17
C MET A 1 25.33 -6.59 25.11
N ARG A 2 25.18 -5.40 24.51
CA ARG A 2 23.88 -4.72 24.36
C ARG A 2 23.19 -5.30 23.13
N LEU A 3 22.07 -6.01 23.34
CA LEU A 3 21.17 -6.38 22.24
C LEU A 3 20.55 -5.08 21.69
N LEU A 4 20.94 -4.71 20.47
CA LEU A 4 20.36 -3.59 19.72
C LEU A 4 18.85 -3.79 19.55
N PRO A 5 18.04 -2.72 19.45
CA PRO A 5 16.59 -2.82 19.48
C PRO A 5 16.08 -3.46 18.20
N LEU A 6 15.88 -4.78 18.24
CA LEU A 6 15.21 -5.60 17.21
C LEU A 6 13.72 -5.22 17.01
N LEU A 7 13.28 -4.10 17.60
CA LEU A 7 11.89 -3.66 17.70
C LEU A 7 11.62 -2.39 16.89
N HIS A 8 12.50 -1.97 15.98
CA HIS A 8 12.11 -1.00 14.95
C HIS A 8 11.19 -1.68 13.93
N ARG A 9 9.96 -1.99 14.36
CA ARG A 9 8.88 -2.38 13.45
C ARG A 9 8.68 -1.21 12.50
N ARG A 10 9.15 -1.37 11.26
CA ARG A 10 8.89 -0.39 10.21
C ARG A 10 7.37 -0.17 10.13
N PRO A 11 6.90 1.10 10.08
CA PRO A 11 5.49 1.39 9.98
C PRO A 11 4.91 0.63 8.78
N ARG A 12 3.80 -0.07 9.01
CA ARG A 12 3.08 -0.75 7.93
C ARG A 12 2.37 0.31 7.10
N ARG A 13 2.51 0.21 5.79
CA ARG A 13 1.90 1.09 4.79
C ARG A 13 0.89 0.28 3.98
N HIS A 14 -0.10 0.96 3.45
CA HIS A 14 -1.11 0.36 2.60
C HIS A 14 -0.79 0.66 1.14
N PHE A 15 -0.97 -0.32 0.28
CA PHE A 15 -0.75 -0.20 -1.15
C PHE A 15 -1.94 -0.75 -1.91
N ALA A 16 -2.30 -0.08 -2.99
CA ALA A 16 -3.26 -0.52 -3.99
C ALA A 16 -2.53 -0.82 -5.30
N LEU A 17 -2.76 -2.00 -5.87
CA LEU A 17 -2.29 -2.33 -7.22
C LEU A 17 -3.33 -1.81 -8.20
N LEU A 18 -2.92 -0.90 -9.09
CA LEU A 18 -3.81 -0.36 -10.10
C LEU A 18 -3.58 -1.05 -11.45
N ASP A 19 -4.64 -1.21 -12.24
CA ASP A 19 -4.52 -1.52 -13.66
C ASP A 19 -4.18 -0.27 -14.49
N ALA A 20 -4.08 -0.43 -15.82
CA ALA A 20 -3.80 0.66 -16.74
C ALA A 20 -4.88 1.76 -16.78
N SER A 21 -6.10 1.46 -16.32
CA SER A 21 -7.23 2.40 -16.24
C SER A 21 -7.32 3.14 -14.88
N GLY A 22 -6.49 2.74 -13.91
CA GLY A 22 -6.51 3.26 -12.54
C GLY A 22 -7.51 2.55 -11.62
N CYS A 23 -8.06 1.41 -12.03
CA CYS A 23 -8.91 0.59 -11.18
C CYS A 23 -8.06 -0.25 -10.22
N CYS A 24 -8.48 -0.34 -8.96
CA CYS A 24 -7.77 -1.11 -7.95
C CYS A 24 -8.06 -2.61 -8.13
N GLN A 25 -7.01 -3.40 -8.34
CA GLN A 25 -7.10 -4.85 -8.51
C GLN A 25 -6.80 -5.59 -7.20
N MET A 26 -5.88 -5.06 -6.39
CA MET A 26 -5.45 -5.70 -5.15
C MET A 26 -5.06 -4.67 -4.09
N LEU A 27 -5.16 -5.08 -2.82
CA LEU A 27 -4.70 -4.32 -1.67
C LEU A 27 -3.64 -5.13 -0.91
N LEU A 28 -2.58 -4.45 -0.46
CA LEU A 28 -1.49 -5.04 0.30
C LEU A 28 -1.10 -4.13 1.45
N THR A 29 -0.89 -4.72 2.64
CA THR A 29 -0.27 -4.02 3.76
C THR A 29 1.13 -4.56 3.98
N ALA A 30 2.13 -3.73 3.76
CA ALA A 30 3.53 -4.11 3.86
C ALA A 30 4.37 -2.94 4.39
N SER A 31 5.56 -3.23 4.90
CA SER A 31 6.49 -2.17 5.34
C SER A 31 7.21 -1.49 4.17
N GLN A 32 7.20 -2.10 2.98
CA GLN A 32 7.85 -1.58 1.77
C GLN A 32 6.96 -1.86 0.55
N ARG A 33 7.06 -1.00 -0.45
CA ARG A 33 6.36 -1.17 -1.73
C ARG A 33 6.96 -2.37 -2.49
N PRO A 34 6.14 -3.31 -2.98
CA PRO A 34 6.65 -4.40 -3.82
C PRO A 34 7.24 -3.88 -5.13
N ALA A 35 8.32 -4.49 -5.61
CA ALA A 35 9.09 -3.99 -6.76
C ALA A 35 8.45 -4.30 -8.13
N ALA A 36 7.64 -5.35 -8.24
CA ALA A 36 7.27 -5.94 -9.53
C ALA A 36 5.98 -5.38 -10.17
N ALA A 37 5.26 -4.48 -9.51
CA ALA A 37 3.97 -4.03 -10.03
C ALA A 37 3.66 -2.57 -9.69
N ALA A 38 2.63 -2.01 -10.35
CA ALA A 38 2.16 -0.63 -10.22
C ALA A 38 1.44 -0.36 -8.88
N TRP A 39 2.11 -0.67 -7.78
CA TRP A 39 1.64 -0.42 -6.43
C TRP A 39 1.69 1.07 -6.12
N ARG A 40 0.54 1.62 -5.77
CA ARG A 40 0.39 2.99 -5.29
C ARG A 40 0.14 2.96 -3.80
N GLU A 41 0.85 3.81 -3.06
CA GLU A 41 0.68 3.91 -1.62
C GLU A 41 -0.61 4.69 -1.33
N VAL A 42 -1.42 4.16 -0.43
CA VAL A 42 -2.72 4.71 -0.05
C VAL A 42 -2.76 4.97 1.45
N THR A 43 -3.59 5.92 1.85
CA THR A 43 -3.75 6.32 3.25
C THR A 43 -4.33 5.19 4.11
N HIS A 44 -5.24 4.39 3.54
CA HIS A 44 -5.86 3.23 4.19
C HIS A 44 -6.27 2.15 3.18
N ALA A 45 -6.41 0.90 3.62
CA ALA A 45 -6.94 -0.18 2.77
C ALA A 45 -8.47 -0.25 2.85
N HIS A 46 -9.16 -0.14 1.70
CA HIS A 46 -10.62 -0.19 1.64
C HIS A 46 -11.10 -1.19 0.56
N LEU A 47 -11.74 -2.29 0.98
CA LEU A 47 -12.15 -3.38 0.09
C LEU A 47 -13.13 -2.95 -1.01
N GLY A 48 -13.94 -1.93 -0.77
CA GLY A 48 -14.87 -1.39 -1.76
C GLY A 48 -14.18 -0.73 -2.97
N TRP A 49 -12.85 -0.57 -2.95
CA TRP A 49 -12.11 -0.10 -4.12
C TRP A 49 -11.78 -1.21 -5.12
N ILE A 50 -11.85 -2.48 -4.74
CA ILE A 50 -11.53 -3.57 -5.66
C ILE A 50 -12.51 -3.55 -6.86
N GLY A 51 -11.95 -3.48 -8.06
CA GLY A 51 -12.69 -3.32 -9.32
C GLY A 51 -13.23 -1.91 -9.58
N GLN A 52 -12.92 -0.94 -8.71
CA GLN A 52 -13.33 0.46 -8.83
C GLN A 52 -12.12 1.36 -9.05
N ARG A 53 -12.34 2.53 -9.65
CA ARG A 53 -11.31 3.56 -9.79
C ARG A 53 -10.94 4.09 -8.41
N LEU A 54 -9.63 4.18 -8.14
CA LEU A 54 -9.16 4.72 -6.87
C LEU A 54 -9.47 6.23 -6.81
N PRO A 55 -10.09 6.74 -5.73
CA PRO A 55 -10.31 8.18 -5.57
C PRO A 55 -8.98 8.89 -5.36
N ASP A 56 -8.84 10.12 -5.87
CA ASP A 56 -7.60 10.90 -5.78
C ASP A 56 -7.14 11.11 -4.33
N ASP A 57 -8.08 11.34 -3.42
CA ASP A 57 -7.82 11.57 -1.98
C ASP A 57 -7.33 10.31 -1.24
N ALA A 58 -7.44 9.12 -1.85
CA ALA A 58 -6.92 7.89 -1.24
C ALA A 58 -5.40 7.76 -1.37
N LEU A 59 -4.76 8.48 -2.29
CA LEU A 59 -3.32 8.43 -2.49
C LEU A 59 -2.61 9.18 -1.37
N VAL A 60 -1.44 8.67 -0.96
CA VAL A 60 -0.51 9.48 -0.16
C VAL A 60 0.11 10.51 -1.10
N GLY A 61 -0.21 11.79 -0.86
CA GLY A 61 0.27 12.95 -1.63
C GLY A 61 1.78 13.09 -1.69
#